data_AF-A0A7S1QZE5-F1
#
_entry.id   AF-A0A7S1QZE5-F1
#
_cell.length_a   1.000
_cell.length_b   1.000
_cell.length_c   1.000
_cell.angle_alpha   90.00
_cell.angle_beta   90.00
_cell.angle_gamma   90.00
#
_symmetry.space_group_name_H-M   'P 1'
#
loop_
_entity.id
_entity.type
_entity.pdbx_description
1 polymer ?
#
loop_
_entity_poly.entity_id
_entity_poly.type
_entity_poly.pdbx_seq_one_letter_code
_entity_poly.pdbx_strand_id
1 'polypeptide(L)'
;FPTPAALAAAELDDVRAAWAGLGFYRRAALLHKGAQHVTSVHGGTLPGTAATLLDVPGIGPYTAAAVASVCFHERVPVVDGNVIRVMSRLMGWRDVDAKAPATAERVRRAAAALVAGDENPGDLNQGLMEVGATVCRPNGAPACTDCPLASVCRARAMMAAGELLAIEGTIPLTQAAASKRHDRFVAVGVVRRIDG
;
A
#
# COMPACT_ATOMS: atom_id res chain seq x y z
N PHE A 1 25.92 -1.80 -4.47
CA PHE A 1 26.36 -2.05 -3.08
C PHE A 1 25.86 -3.42 -2.64
N PRO A 2 26.71 -4.47 -2.69
CA PRO A 2 26.26 -5.86 -2.51
C PRO A 2 25.96 -6.26 -1.05
N THR A 3 26.46 -5.50 -0.06
CA THR A 3 26.25 -5.77 1.37
C THR A 3 25.91 -4.49 2.12
N PRO A 4 25.32 -4.56 3.34
CA PRO A 4 25.12 -3.39 4.19
C PRO A 4 26.43 -2.63 4.46
N ALA A 5 27.54 -3.36 4.71
CA ALA A 5 28.84 -2.76 4.93
C ALA A 5 29.37 -2.01 3.69
N ALA A 6 29.21 -2.57 2.50
CA ALA A 6 29.61 -1.92 1.25
C ALA A 6 28.78 -0.65 0.97
N LEU A 7 27.50 -0.65 1.35
CA LEU A 7 26.66 0.55 1.26
C LEU A 7 27.05 1.58 2.31
N ALA A 8 27.33 1.16 3.54
CA ALA A 8 27.71 2.04 4.64
C ALA A 8 29.02 2.82 4.36
N ALA A 9 29.99 2.15 3.73
CA ALA A 9 31.30 2.71 3.40
C ALA A 9 31.31 3.59 2.14
N ALA A 10 30.21 3.61 1.36
CA ALA A 10 30.12 4.43 0.16
C ALA A 10 29.94 5.91 0.47
N GLU A 11 30.38 6.78 -0.43
CA GLU A 11 30.07 8.20 -0.38
C GLU A 11 28.58 8.45 -0.65
N LEU A 12 27.99 9.40 0.07
CA LEU A 12 26.55 9.67 -0.05
C LEU A 12 26.15 10.08 -1.48
N ASP A 13 27.03 10.77 -2.20
CA ASP A 13 26.76 11.19 -3.57
C ASP A 13 26.76 10.02 -4.57
N ASP A 14 27.56 8.97 -4.34
CA ASP A 14 27.48 7.72 -5.12
C ASP A 14 26.15 7.00 -4.88
N VAL A 15 25.70 6.96 -3.62
CA VAL A 15 24.39 6.38 -3.26
C VAL A 15 23.25 7.17 -3.92
N ARG A 16 23.33 8.50 -3.92
CA ARG A 16 22.35 9.37 -4.58
C ARG A 16 22.36 9.21 -6.09
N ALA A 17 23.55 9.08 -6.70
CA ALA A 17 23.70 8.84 -8.13
C ALA A 17 23.05 7.51 -8.52
N ALA A 18 23.27 6.44 -7.75
CA ALA A 18 22.60 5.15 -7.95
C ALA A 18 21.08 5.20 -7.75
N TRP A 19 20.57 6.18 -6.98
CA TRP A 19 19.14 6.39 -6.73
C TRP A 19 18.47 7.31 -7.76
N ALA A 20 19.24 7.94 -8.65
CA ALA A 20 18.71 8.93 -9.60
C ALA A 20 17.57 8.35 -10.44
N GLY A 21 16.47 9.10 -10.55
CA GLY A 21 15.27 8.68 -11.30
C GLY A 21 14.19 7.97 -10.47
N LEU A 22 14.48 7.48 -9.26
CA LEU A 22 13.49 6.78 -8.41
C LEU A 22 12.60 7.71 -7.56
N GLY A 23 12.90 9.01 -7.54
CA GLY A 23 12.20 9.99 -6.71
C GLY A 23 12.40 9.81 -5.20
N PHE A 24 11.83 10.73 -4.42
CA PHE A 24 11.94 10.75 -2.95
C PHE A 24 13.39 10.57 -2.44
N TYR A 25 14.31 11.42 -2.90
CA TYR A 25 15.77 11.34 -2.61
C TYR A 25 16.14 11.25 -1.13
N ARG A 26 15.26 11.72 -0.22
CA ARG A 26 15.42 11.52 1.23
C ARG A 26 15.54 10.03 1.60
N ARG A 27 14.91 9.12 0.86
CA ARG A 27 15.00 7.67 1.07
C ARG A 27 16.39 7.14 0.81
N ALA A 28 17.11 7.64 -0.20
CA ALA A 28 18.49 7.24 -0.45
C ALA A 28 19.41 7.57 0.74
N ALA A 29 19.30 8.80 1.26
CA ALA A 29 20.06 9.23 2.42
C ALA A 29 19.70 8.46 3.70
N LEU A 30 18.42 8.12 3.88
CA LEU A 30 17.98 7.29 5.01
C LEU A 30 18.45 5.85 4.89
N LEU A 31 18.41 5.26 3.69
CA LEU A 31 18.93 3.91 3.44
C LEU A 31 20.42 3.84 3.72
N HIS A 32 21.20 4.84 3.28
CA HIS A 32 22.62 4.95 3.58
C HIS A 32 22.89 5.02 5.08
N LYS A 33 22.17 5.90 5.81
CA LYS A 33 22.24 5.98 7.28
C LYS A 33 21.83 4.67 7.96
N GLY A 34 20.80 3.99 7.45
CA GLY A 34 20.37 2.69 7.93
C GLY A 34 21.46 1.64 7.78
N ALA A 35 22.14 1.60 6.63
CA ALA A 35 23.26 0.69 6.39
C ALA A 35 24.45 0.97 7.32
N GLN A 36 24.77 2.24 7.57
CA GLN A 36 25.79 2.66 8.54
C GLN A 36 25.43 2.19 9.95
N HIS A 37 24.18 2.39 10.37
CA HIS A 37 23.68 1.95 11.67
C HIS A 37 23.72 0.43 11.82
N VAL A 38 23.26 -0.33 10.82
CA VAL A 38 23.32 -1.80 10.83
C VAL A 38 24.75 -2.31 10.92
N THR A 39 25.68 -1.66 10.22
CA THR A 39 27.10 -2.03 10.25
C THR A 39 27.73 -1.76 11.62
N SER A 40 27.47 -0.59 12.22
CA SER A 40 28.11 -0.20 13.48
C SER A 40 27.45 -0.79 14.73
N VAL A 41 26.13 -0.92 14.76
CA VAL A 41 25.36 -1.37 15.94
C VAL A 41 25.08 -2.86 15.90
N HIS A 42 24.82 -3.43 14.72
CA HIS A 42 24.40 -4.82 14.56
C HIS A 42 25.41 -5.71 13.83
N GLY A 43 26.65 -5.24 13.66
CA GLY A 43 27.72 -6.03 13.04
C GLY A 43 27.46 -6.38 11.57
N GLY A 44 26.66 -5.57 10.86
CA GLY A 44 26.33 -5.77 9.45
C GLY A 44 25.15 -6.68 9.18
N THR A 45 24.48 -7.21 10.21
CA THR A 45 23.29 -8.05 10.09
C THR A 45 22.05 -7.29 10.55
N LEU A 46 20.97 -7.32 9.78
CA LEU A 46 19.71 -6.71 10.20
C LEU A 46 19.12 -7.46 11.42
N PRO A 47 18.50 -6.76 12.38
CA PRO A 47 17.83 -7.42 13.48
C PRO A 47 16.57 -8.14 12.99
N GLY A 48 16.19 -9.22 13.68
CA GLY A 48 15.24 -10.22 13.16
C GLY A 48 13.75 -9.96 13.43
N THR A 49 13.39 -8.88 14.15
CA THR A 49 11.99 -8.60 14.50
C THR A 49 11.57 -7.21 14.05
N ALA A 50 10.30 -7.03 13.72
CA ALA A 50 9.74 -5.76 13.31
C ALA A 50 9.92 -4.71 14.40
N ALA A 51 9.81 -5.09 15.68
CA ALA A 51 10.05 -4.19 16.81
C ALA A 51 11.48 -3.63 16.82
N THR A 52 12.48 -4.48 16.60
CA THR A 52 13.90 -4.08 16.60
C THR A 52 14.32 -3.38 15.30
N LEU A 53 13.70 -3.72 14.18
CA LEU A 53 13.92 -3.05 12.89
C LEU A 53 13.50 -1.58 12.90
N LEU A 54 12.57 -1.17 13.77
CA LEU A 54 12.15 0.24 13.91
C LEU A 54 13.26 1.16 14.41
N ASP A 55 14.29 0.62 15.08
CA ASP A 55 15.43 1.41 15.54
C ASP A 55 16.38 1.78 14.39
N VAL A 56 16.30 1.09 13.25
CA VAL A 56 17.15 1.35 12.09
C VAL A 56 16.66 2.60 11.34
N PRO A 57 17.52 3.63 11.14
CA PRO A 57 17.15 4.83 10.40
C PRO A 57 16.57 4.52 9.02
N GLY A 58 15.39 5.07 8.73
CA GLY A 58 14.71 4.88 7.44
C GLY A 58 13.75 3.70 7.38
N ILE A 59 13.72 2.84 8.39
CA ILE A 59 12.74 1.76 8.51
C ILE A 59 11.53 2.26 9.31
N GLY A 60 10.37 2.31 8.65
CA GLY A 60 9.09 2.57 9.31
C GLY A 60 8.29 1.28 9.53
N PRO A 61 7.09 1.35 10.15
CA PRO A 61 6.28 0.18 10.50
C PRO A 61 6.01 -0.78 9.35
N TYR A 62 5.72 -0.25 8.15
CA TYR A 62 5.53 -1.05 6.95
C TYR A 62 6.79 -1.84 6.58
N THR A 63 7.93 -1.16 6.46
CA THR A 63 9.20 -1.79 6.07
C THR A 63 9.68 -2.78 7.12
N ALA A 64 9.50 -2.45 8.41
CA ALA A 64 9.83 -3.34 9.52
C ALA A 64 9.05 -4.66 9.43
N ALA A 65 7.72 -4.59 9.29
CA ALA A 65 6.88 -5.77 9.13
C ALA A 65 7.22 -6.57 7.85
N ALA A 66 7.50 -5.87 6.75
CA ALA A 66 7.83 -6.53 5.48
C ALA A 66 9.14 -7.29 5.57
N VAL A 67 10.21 -6.66 6.07
CA VAL A 67 11.52 -7.30 6.23
C VAL A 67 11.44 -8.43 7.27
N ALA A 68 10.78 -8.22 8.40
CA ALA A 68 10.69 -9.24 9.44
C ALA A 68 9.94 -10.50 8.99
N SER A 69 8.80 -10.33 8.30
CA SER A 69 8.03 -11.48 7.82
C SER A 69 8.71 -12.20 6.65
N VAL A 70 9.29 -11.47 5.70
CA VAL A 70 9.91 -12.06 4.50
C VAL A 70 11.28 -12.65 4.79
N CYS A 71 12.14 -11.94 5.52
CA CYS A 71 13.52 -12.37 5.73
C CYS A 71 13.71 -13.21 6.99
N PHE A 72 12.86 -13.01 8.01
CA PHE A 72 13.03 -13.60 9.34
C PHE A 72 11.85 -14.45 9.81
N HIS A 73 10.86 -14.69 8.96
CA HIS A 73 9.68 -15.52 9.24
C HIS A 73 8.87 -15.05 10.47
N GLU A 74 8.99 -13.78 10.86
CA GLU A 74 8.18 -13.25 11.95
C GLU A 74 6.71 -13.17 11.51
N ARG A 75 5.80 -13.66 12.36
CA ARG A 75 4.36 -13.64 12.12
C ARG A 75 3.76 -12.25 12.38
N VAL A 76 4.19 -11.27 11.58
CA VAL A 76 3.74 -9.88 11.64
C VAL A 76 3.04 -9.49 10.33
N PRO A 77 1.84 -8.88 10.37
CA PRO A 77 1.14 -8.47 9.17
C PRO A 77 1.73 -7.19 8.56
N VAL A 78 1.86 -7.18 7.24
CA VAL A 78 2.19 -5.98 6.46
C VAL A 78 0.90 -5.26 6.09
N VAL A 79 0.86 -3.95 6.30
CA VAL A 79 -0.30 -3.12 5.97
C VAL A 79 0.13 -1.95 5.09
N ASP A 80 -0.28 -1.98 3.83
CA ASP A 80 -0.15 -0.89 2.86
C ASP A 80 -1.50 -0.58 2.21
N GLY A 81 -1.51 0.33 1.22
CA GLY A 81 -2.73 0.68 0.49
C GLY A 81 -3.35 -0.50 -0.29
N ASN A 82 -2.54 -1.47 -0.71
CA ASN A 82 -3.02 -2.68 -1.39
C ASN A 82 -3.73 -3.62 -0.40
N VAL A 83 -3.08 -3.94 0.70
CA VAL A 83 -3.63 -4.80 1.76
C VAL A 83 -4.87 -4.16 2.39
N ILE A 84 -4.89 -2.84 2.64
CA ILE A 84 -6.09 -2.15 3.14
C ILE A 84 -7.28 -2.37 2.21
N ARG A 85 -7.07 -2.25 0.89
CA ARG A 85 -8.13 -2.43 -0.11
C ARG A 85 -8.57 -3.89 -0.23
N VAL A 86 -7.63 -4.81 -0.31
CA VAL A 86 -7.90 -6.26 -0.37
C VAL A 86 -8.69 -6.70 0.84
N MET A 87 -8.22 -6.36 2.04
CA MET A 87 -8.86 -6.76 3.30
C MET A 87 -10.23 -6.12 3.47
N SER A 88 -10.38 -4.82 3.13
CA SER A 88 -11.70 -4.17 3.17
C SER A 88 -12.71 -4.88 2.27
N ARG A 89 -12.33 -5.22 1.04
CA ARG A 89 -13.18 -5.95 0.07
C ARG A 89 -13.47 -7.38 0.52
N LEU A 90 -12.44 -8.11 0.93
CA LEU A 90 -12.54 -9.49 1.44
C LEU A 90 -13.52 -9.57 2.61
N MET A 91 -13.44 -8.61 3.52
CA MET A 91 -14.28 -8.54 4.73
C MET A 91 -15.62 -7.83 4.53
N GLY A 92 -15.87 -7.24 3.36
CA GLY A 92 -17.11 -6.53 3.05
C GLY A 92 -17.31 -5.26 3.88
N TRP A 93 -16.22 -4.63 4.34
CA TRP A 93 -16.29 -3.40 5.13
C TRP A 93 -16.66 -2.22 4.25
N ARG A 94 -17.78 -1.56 4.56
CA ARG A 94 -18.27 -0.42 3.77
C ARG A 94 -17.86 0.92 4.36
N ASP A 95 -17.66 0.97 5.67
CA ASP A 95 -17.38 2.17 6.47
C ASP A 95 -15.87 2.44 6.60
N VAL A 96 -15.16 2.48 5.48
CA VAL A 96 -13.69 2.53 5.49
C VAL A 96 -13.17 3.81 4.83
N ASP A 97 -12.52 4.66 5.63
CA ASP A 97 -11.59 5.65 5.10
C ASP A 97 -10.19 5.02 5.00
N ALA A 98 -9.73 4.76 3.78
CA ALA A 98 -8.43 4.12 3.52
C ALA A 98 -7.23 4.92 4.08
N LYS A 99 -7.40 6.22 4.35
CA LYS A 99 -6.34 7.08 4.91
C LYS A 99 -6.41 7.18 6.44
N ALA A 100 -7.49 6.73 7.06
CA ALA A 100 -7.66 6.82 8.51
C ALA A 100 -6.75 5.83 9.24
N PRO A 101 -6.04 6.25 10.30
CA PRO A 101 -5.25 5.34 11.14
C PRO A 101 -6.07 4.17 11.72
N ALA A 102 -7.34 4.43 12.05
CA ALA A 102 -8.27 3.40 12.54
C ALA A 102 -8.52 2.27 11.52
N THR A 103 -8.53 2.59 10.22
CA THR A 103 -8.63 1.60 9.15
C THR A 103 -7.39 0.72 9.11
N ALA A 104 -6.19 1.33 9.14
CA ALA A 104 -4.94 0.58 9.18
C ALA A 104 -4.87 -0.35 10.39
N GLU A 105 -5.35 0.10 11.56
CA GLU A 105 -5.46 -0.74 12.78
C GLU A 105 -6.43 -1.91 12.60
N ARG A 106 -7.62 -1.64 12.05
CA ARG A 106 -8.63 -2.68 11.77
C ARG A 106 -8.08 -3.74 10.82
N VAL A 107 -7.42 -3.31 9.75
CA VAL A 107 -6.75 -4.18 8.77
C VAL A 107 -5.63 -4.98 9.44
N ARG A 108 -4.79 -4.34 10.25
CA ARG A 108 -3.68 -5.01 10.95
C ARG A 108 -4.19 -6.14 11.84
N ARG A 109 -5.23 -5.89 12.64
CA ARG A 109 -5.83 -6.93 13.50
C ARG A 109 -6.40 -8.10 12.70
N ALA A 110 -7.08 -7.83 11.59
CA ALA A 110 -7.62 -8.88 10.72
C ALA A 110 -6.50 -9.69 10.04
N ALA A 111 -5.47 -9.01 9.53
CA ALA A 111 -4.33 -9.67 8.89
C ALA A 111 -3.46 -10.44 9.89
N ALA A 112 -3.35 -9.97 11.15
CA ALA A 112 -2.63 -10.69 12.20
C ALA A 112 -3.18 -12.10 12.41
N ALA A 113 -4.51 -12.29 12.34
CA ALA A 113 -5.11 -13.61 12.46
C ALA A 113 -4.74 -14.55 11.29
N LEU A 114 -4.58 -14.01 10.08
CA LEU A 114 -4.15 -14.79 8.91
C LEU A 114 -2.69 -15.23 9.07
N VAL A 115 -1.81 -14.26 9.37
CA VAL A 115 -0.37 -14.49 9.50
C VAL A 115 -0.04 -15.38 10.70
N ALA A 116 -0.82 -15.30 11.78
CA ALA A 116 -0.66 -16.18 12.94
C ALA A 116 -0.91 -17.66 12.61
N GLY A 117 -1.71 -17.98 11.59
CA GLY A 117 -2.03 -19.35 11.18
C GLY A 117 -1.15 -19.89 10.04
N ASP A 118 -0.29 -19.07 9.45
CA ASP A 118 0.48 -19.43 8.25
C ASP A 118 1.93 -19.80 8.61
N GLU A 119 2.47 -20.84 7.97
CA GLU A 119 3.87 -21.23 8.13
C GLU A 119 4.83 -20.33 7.34
N ASN A 120 4.32 -19.63 6.32
CA ASN A 120 5.07 -18.76 5.42
C ASN A 120 4.51 -17.33 5.47
N PRO A 121 4.69 -16.61 6.60
CA PRO A 121 4.09 -15.29 6.81
C PRO A 121 4.56 -14.24 5.79
N GLY A 122 5.80 -14.35 5.31
CA GLY A 122 6.35 -13.52 4.24
C GLY A 122 5.59 -13.70 2.92
N ASP A 123 5.42 -14.95 2.48
CA ASP A 123 4.69 -15.28 1.25
C ASP A 123 3.23 -14.85 1.32
N LEU A 124 2.57 -15.02 2.47
CA LEU A 124 1.22 -14.54 2.68
C LEU A 124 1.13 -13.01 2.54
N ASN A 125 2.03 -12.27 3.20
CA ASN A 125 2.07 -10.81 3.10
C ASN A 125 2.32 -10.36 1.65
N GLN A 126 3.28 -10.99 0.95
CA GLN A 126 3.57 -10.70 -0.45
C GLN A 126 2.38 -11.05 -1.36
N GLY A 127 1.72 -12.19 -1.12
CA GLY A 127 0.53 -12.60 -1.85
C GLY A 127 -0.62 -11.62 -1.70
N LEU A 128 -0.87 -11.08 -0.50
CA LEU A 128 -1.87 -10.04 -0.29
C LEU A 128 -1.54 -8.74 -1.03
N MET A 129 -0.27 -8.32 -1.00
CA MET A 129 0.20 -7.14 -1.75
C MET A 129 0.05 -7.36 -3.26
N GLU A 130 0.45 -8.52 -3.77
CA GLU A 130 0.42 -8.89 -5.19
C GLU A 130 -1.02 -8.96 -5.70
N VAL A 131 -1.92 -9.63 -4.97
CA VAL A 131 -3.36 -9.64 -5.28
C VAL A 131 -3.90 -8.23 -5.33
N GLY A 132 -3.51 -7.36 -4.40
CA GLY A 132 -3.90 -5.95 -4.44
C GLY A 132 -3.39 -5.23 -5.69
N ALA A 133 -2.14 -5.42 -6.05
CA ALA A 133 -1.49 -4.74 -7.17
C ALA A 133 -2.04 -5.16 -8.53
N THR A 134 -2.23 -6.47 -8.76
CA THR A 134 -2.49 -7.01 -10.11
C THR A 134 -3.95 -7.39 -10.36
N VAL A 135 -4.67 -7.84 -9.31
CA VAL A 135 -6.03 -8.39 -9.45
C VAL A 135 -7.08 -7.45 -8.86
N CYS A 136 -6.96 -7.19 -7.55
CA CYS A 136 -7.88 -6.41 -6.75
C CYS A 136 -7.54 -4.91 -6.86
N ARG A 137 -7.55 -4.38 -8.08
CA ARG A 137 -7.05 -3.05 -8.43
C ARG A 137 -7.90 -1.90 -7.86
N PRO A 138 -7.31 -0.71 -7.60
CA PRO A 138 -8.04 0.42 -7.01
C PRO A 138 -8.90 1.19 -8.01
N ASN A 139 -8.47 1.26 -9.27
CA ASN A 139 -9.12 2.06 -10.32
C ASN A 139 -9.90 1.15 -11.26
N GLY A 140 -11.22 1.35 -11.32
CA GLY A 140 -12.14 0.53 -12.10
C GLY A 140 -12.35 -0.87 -11.53
N ALA A 141 -12.98 -1.72 -12.35
CA ALA A 141 -13.35 -3.07 -11.94
C ALA A 141 -12.12 -3.97 -11.68
N PRO A 142 -12.02 -4.59 -10.48
CA PRO A 142 -11.02 -5.62 -10.20
C PRO A 142 -11.27 -6.87 -11.05
N ALA A 143 -10.22 -7.64 -11.30
CA ALA A 143 -10.29 -8.90 -12.03
C ALA A 143 -10.84 -10.03 -11.13
N CYS A 144 -12.06 -9.85 -10.63
CA CYS A 144 -12.67 -10.77 -9.65
C CYS A 144 -12.85 -12.20 -10.16
N THR A 145 -12.88 -12.42 -11.48
CA THR A 145 -12.94 -13.77 -12.08
C THR A 145 -11.63 -14.52 -11.87
N ASP A 146 -10.50 -13.83 -11.92
CA ASP A 146 -9.15 -14.40 -11.78
C ASP A 146 -8.64 -14.34 -10.33
N CYS A 147 -9.47 -13.86 -9.40
CA CYS A 147 -9.07 -13.63 -8.03
C CYS A 147 -9.04 -14.94 -7.22
N PRO A 148 -7.89 -15.33 -6.63
CA PRO A 148 -7.80 -16.55 -5.82
C PRO A 148 -8.65 -16.49 -4.55
N LEU A 149 -9.04 -15.29 -4.12
CA LEU A 149 -9.89 -15.06 -2.95
C LEU A 149 -11.37 -14.94 -3.29
N ALA A 150 -11.77 -15.13 -4.56
CA ALA A 150 -13.12 -14.83 -5.03
C ALA A 150 -14.22 -15.60 -4.27
N SER A 151 -13.97 -16.88 -3.95
CA SER A 151 -14.92 -17.76 -3.26
C SER A 151 -15.21 -17.36 -1.81
N VAL A 152 -14.28 -16.63 -1.18
CA VAL A 152 -14.38 -16.19 0.23
C VAL A 152 -14.58 -14.67 0.35
N CYS A 153 -14.62 -13.94 -0.77
CA CYS A 153 -14.73 -12.50 -0.78
C CYS A 153 -16.17 -12.03 -0.54
N ARG A 154 -16.40 -11.37 0.61
CA ARG A 154 -17.71 -10.84 0.99
C ARG A 154 -18.20 -9.77 0.01
N ALA A 155 -17.34 -8.88 -0.46
CA ALA A 155 -17.74 -7.91 -1.50
C ALA A 155 -18.21 -8.61 -2.78
N ARG A 156 -17.59 -9.73 -3.19
CA ARG A 156 -18.03 -10.50 -4.37
C ARG A 156 -19.40 -11.14 -4.13
N ALA A 157 -19.61 -11.73 -2.95
CA ALA A 157 -20.89 -12.31 -2.57
C ALA A 157 -22.01 -11.25 -2.55
N MET A 158 -21.75 -10.08 -1.96
CA MET A 158 -22.69 -8.96 -1.92
C MET A 158 -23.02 -8.41 -3.32
N MET A 159 -22.02 -8.33 -4.21
CA MET A 159 -22.25 -7.96 -5.62
C MET A 159 -23.14 -8.99 -6.33
N ALA A 160 -22.92 -10.29 -6.11
CA ALA A 160 -23.76 -11.35 -6.68
C ALA A 160 -25.20 -11.33 -6.13
N ALA A 161 -25.38 -10.91 -4.88
CA ALA A 161 -26.68 -10.72 -4.24
C ALA A 161 -27.39 -9.40 -4.63
N GLY A 162 -26.74 -8.52 -5.40
CA GLY A 162 -27.28 -7.21 -5.77
C GLY A 162 -27.23 -6.16 -4.64
N GLU A 163 -26.50 -6.41 -3.55
CA GLU A 163 -26.32 -5.48 -2.43
C GLU A 163 -25.25 -4.42 -2.71
N LEU A 164 -24.34 -4.70 -3.63
CA LEU A 164 -23.37 -3.75 -4.16
C LEU A 164 -23.64 -3.51 -5.65
N LEU A 165 -23.38 -2.29 -6.10
CA LEU A 165 -23.46 -1.96 -7.53
C LEU A 165 -22.13 -2.12 -8.26
N ALA A 166 -21.03 -1.96 -7.54
CA ALA A 166 -19.69 -2.15 -8.06
C ALA A 166 -18.72 -2.47 -6.93
N ILE A 167 -17.59 -3.09 -7.27
CA ILE A 167 -16.47 -3.32 -6.34
C ILE A 167 -15.31 -2.46 -6.81
N GLU A 168 -15.33 -1.16 -6.49
CA GLU A 168 -14.29 -0.21 -6.90
C GLU A 168 -13.77 0.57 -5.68
N GLY A 169 -12.54 1.09 -5.74
CA GLY A 169 -11.91 1.75 -4.59
C GLY A 169 -11.96 0.88 -3.31
N THR A 170 -12.32 1.46 -2.17
CA THR A 170 -12.40 0.76 -0.87
C THR A 170 -13.72 -0.01 -0.66
N ILE A 171 -14.55 -0.17 -1.69
CA ILE A 171 -15.98 -0.54 -1.72
C ILE A 171 -16.86 0.72 -1.69
N PRO A 172 -17.71 0.95 -2.70
CA PRO A 172 -18.65 2.06 -2.70
C PRO A 172 -19.73 1.87 -1.64
N LEU A 173 -20.05 2.96 -0.92
CA LEU A 173 -21.07 3.02 0.13
C LEU A 173 -22.50 3.15 -0.40
N THR A 174 -22.69 3.57 -1.65
CA THR A 174 -24.01 3.90 -2.21
C THR A 174 -24.07 3.70 -3.71
N GLN A 175 -25.30 3.67 -4.24
CA GLN A 175 -25.53 3.84 -5.68
C GLN A 175 -24.89 5.12 -6.16
N ALA A 176 -24.11 5.02 -7.24
CA ALA A 176 -23.51 6.16 -7.90
C ALA A 176 -24.63 7.18 -8.15
N ALA A 177 -24.55 8.35 -7.50
CA ALA A 177 -25.33 9.49 -7.93
C ALA A 177 -24.96 9.73 -9.40
N ALA A 178 -25.97 9.84 -10.27
CA ALA A 178 -25.78 10.15 -11.68
C ALA A 178 -24.76 11.29 -11.81
N SER A 179 -23.75 11.10 -12.66
CA SER A 179 -22.74 12.11 -12.96
C SER A 179 -23.42 13.45 -13.18
N LYS A 180 -23.12 14.47 -12.36
CA LYS A 180 -23.54 15.84 -12.66
C LYS A 180 -22.77 16.28 -13.89
N ARG A 181 -23.42 16.24 -15.04
CA ARG A 181 -22.93 16.86 -16.28
C ARG A 181 -22.79 18.36 -16.01
N HIS A 182 -21.56 18.87 -15.92
CA HIS A 182 -21.33 20.30 -15.88
C HIS A 182 -21.49 20.85 -17.29
N ASP A 183 -22.71 21.25 -17.65
CA ASP A 183 -22.94 21.98 -18.89
C ASP A 183 -22.24 23.34 -18.77
N ARG A 184 -21.13 23.52 -19.49
CA ARG A 184 -20.44 24.80 -19.61
C ARG A 184 -21.20 25.65 -20.62
N PHE A 185 -22.03 26.56 -20.14
CA PHE A 185 -22.61 27.59 -20.98
C PHE A 185 -21.59 28.71 -21.19
N VAL A 186 -21.23 28.97 -22.44
CA VAL A 186 -20.46 30.15 -22.83
C VAL A 186 -21.41 31.11 -23.52
N ALA A 187 -21.65 32.27 -22.91
CA ALA A 187 -22.40 33.35 -23.54
C ALA A 187 -21.42 34.33 -24.19
N VAL A 188 -21.60 34.60 -25.47
CA VAL A 188 -20.84 35.62 -26.22
C VAL A 188 -21.78 36.78 -26.49
N GLY A 189 -21.46 37.95 -25.92
CA GLY A 189 -22.17 39.20 -26.18
C GLY A 189 -21.42 40.04 -27.21
N VAL A 190 -22.10 40.48 -28.27
CA VAL A 190 -21.55 41.43 -29.24
C VAL A 190 -21.90 42.84 -28.79
N VAL A 191 -20.88 43.65 -28.48
CA VAL A 191 -21.07 45.07 -28.16
C VAL A 191 -20.77 45.89 -29.40
N ARG A 192 -21.76 46.66 -29.86
CA ARG A 192 -21.59 47.61 -30.96
C ARG A 192 -21.21 48.97 -30.39
N ARG A 193 -20.04 49.50 -30.74
CA ARG A 193 -19.73 50.91 -30.47
C ARG A 193 -20.63 51.78 -31.33
N ILE A 194 -21.25 52.77 -30.69
CA ILE A 194 -21.91 53.88 -31.36
C ILE A 194 -20.93 55.03 -31.23
N ASP A 195 -20.17 55.29 -32.28
CA ASP A 195 -19.28 56.45 -32.32
C ASP A 195 -20.12 57.68 -32.70
N GLY A 196 -19.91 58.77 -31.94
CA GLY A 196 -20.37 60.13 -32.21
C GLY A 196 -19.23 61.08 -31.92
#